data_AF-A0A085JEY1-F1
#
_entry.id   AF-A0A085JEY1-F1
#
_cell.length_a   1.000
_cell.length_b   1.000
_cell.length_c   1.000
_cell.angle_alpha   90.00
_cell.angle_beta   90.00
_cell.angle_gamma   90.00
#
_symmetry.space_group_name_H-M   'P 1'
#
loop_
_entity.id
_entity.type
_entity.pdbx_description
1 polymer ?
#
loop_
_entity_poly.entity_id
_entity_poly.type
_entity_poly.pdbx_seq_one_letter_code
_entity_poly.pdbx_strand_id
1 'polypeptide(L)'
;MTFYRAMPAKDKSYAVSIHEIDEFWDAGPVLFKKFGSFDYRRCFLHSIFDAGKQSGKFLLDSLQKFLFSKNIPGITQDAHQYWSFPTKDEIKKGEGKGIVIYNHQKILYFYMKIFLTNSTSEKNGLIH
;
A
#
# COMPACT_ATOMS: atom_id res chain seq x y z
N MET A 1 3.93 -0.24 5.68
CA MET A 1 4.08 -1.11 6.87
C MET A 1 2.86 -1.97 7.12
N THR A 2 1.71 -1.35 7.38
CA THR A 2 0.42 -2.01 7.64
C THR A 2 0.05 -3.04 6.56
N PHE A 3 0.24 -2.68 5.30
CA PHE A 3 -0.11 -3.54 4.17
C PHE A 3 0.76 -4.82 4.10
N TYR A 4 2.04 -4.77 4.52
CA TYR A 4 2.90 -5.97 4.50
C TYR A 4 2.42 -7.01 5.52
N ARG A 5 1.93 -6.58 6.69
CA ARG A 5 1.40 -7.48 7.73
C ARG A 5 0.00 -8.00 7.43
N ALA A 6 -0.81 -7.23 6.70
CA ALA A 6 -2.13 -7.64 6.23
C ALA A 6 -2.07 -8.87 5.30
N MET A 7 -0.99 -8.98 4.51
CA MET A 7 -0.80 -10.08 3.55
C MET A 7 -0.60 -11.46 4.22
N PRO A 8 0.33 -11.66 5.17
CA PRO A 8 0.46 -12.89 5.94
C PRO A 8 -0.80 -13.29 6.73
N ALA A 9 -1.63 -12.30 7.09
CA ALA A 9 -2.89 -12.48 7.79
C ALA A 9 -4.06 -12.80 6.84
N LYS A 10 -3.86 -12.64 5.52
CA LYS A 10 -4.89 -12.80 4.48
C LYS A 10 -6.08 -11.85 4.67
N ASP A 11 -5.81 -10.65 5.17
CA ASP A 11 -6.83 -9.62 5.34
C ASP A 11 -7.47 -9.29 3.99
N LYS A 12 -8.80 -9.15 3.95
CA LYS A 12 -9.52 -8.87 2.70
C LYS A 12 -9.61 -7.38 2.40
N SER A 13 -9.41 -6.54 3.40
CA SER A 13 -9.62 -5.10 3.33
C SER A 13 -8.53 -4.34 4.07
N TYR A 14 -8.34 -3.08 3.67
CA TYR A 14 -7.54 -2.10 4.39
C TYR A 14 -8.39 -0.87 4.68
N ALA A 15 -7.86 0.02 5.52
CA ALA A 15 -8.42 1.35 5.70
C ALA A 15 -7.35 2.42 5.52
N VAL A 16 -7.77 3.57 5.03
CA VAL A 16 -7.02 4.82 5.04
C VAL A 16 -7.77 5.76 5.98
N SER A 17 -7.04 6.40 6.89
CA SER A 17 -7.60 7.33 7.86
C SER A 17 -6.94 8.69 7.77
N ILE A 18 -7.69 9.71 8.20
CA ILE A 18 -7.19 11.03 8.57
C ILE A 18 -7.48 11.15 10.06
N HIS A 19 -6.46 11.47 10.85
CA HIS A 19 -6.55 11.57 12.29
C HIS A 19 -5.83 12.82 12.78
N GLU A 20 -6.15 13.23 14.00
CA GLU A 20 -5.41 14.28 14.69
C GLU A 20 -3.99 13.79 15.03
N ILE A 21 -3.04 14.71 15.03
CA ILE A 21 -1.67 14.42 15.45
C ILE A 21 -1.61 14.61 16.97
N ASP A 22 -1.10 13.62 17.67
CA ASP A 22 -0.79 13.67 19.09
C ASP A 22 0.67 13.28 19.34
N GLU A 23 1.02 13.06 20.60
CA GLU A 23 2.36 12.65 21.03
C GLU A 23 2.73 11.20 20.67
N PHE A 24 1.77 10.41 20.17
CA PHE A 24 1.93 9.01 19.85
C PHE A 24 1.88 8.78 18.33
N TRP A 25 2.52 7.69 17.86
CA TRP A 25 2.56 7.40 16.43
C TRP A 25 1.23 6.81 15.95
N ASP A 26 0.60 7.46 14.95
CA ASP A 26 -0.64 7.05 14.29
C ASP A 26 -1.82 6.81 15.27
N ALA A 27 -1.87 7.59 16.35
CA ALA A 27 -2.65 7.28 17.55
C ALA A 27 -3.86 8.20 17.80
N GLY A 28 -3.75 9.46 17.38
CA GLY A 28 -4.78 10.46 17.65
C GLY A 28 -6.17 10.09 17.11
N PRO A 29 -7.23 10.78 17.58
CA PRO A 29 -8.60 10.53 17.14
C PRO A 29 -8.76 10.56 15.62
N VAL A 30 -9.46 9.55 15.08
CA VAL A 30 -9.74 9.46 13.63
C VAL A 30 -10.90 10.38 13.28
N LEU A 31 -10.65 11.32 12.38
CA LEU A 31 -11.65 12.27 11.86
C LEU A 31 -12.39 11.68 10.67
N PHE A 32 -11.67 10.99 9.79
CA PHE A 32 -12.23 10.37 8.60
C PHE A 32 -11.58 9.01 8.34
N LYS A 33 -12.37 8.07 7.83
CA LYS A 33 -11.90 6.72 7.48
C LYS A 33 -12.55 6.26 6.19
N LYS A 34 -11.77 5.63 5.33
CA LYS A 34 -12.23 4.99 4.10
C LYS A 34 -11.66 3.59 3.99
N PHE A 35 -12.54 2.62 3.76
CA PHE A 35 -12.14 1.24 3.52
C PHE A 35 -11.83 1.00 2.04
N GLY A 36 -10.86 0.13 1.79
CA GLY A 36 -10.53 -0.42 0.49
C GLY A 36 -10.37 -1.94 0.57
N SER A 37 -10.22 -2.59 -0.57
CA SER A 37 -10.08 -4.06 -0.66
C SER A 37 -8.76 -4.44 -1.31
N PHE A 38 -8.20 -5.57 -0.88
CA PHE A 38 -7.02 -6.16 -1.51
C PHE A 38 -7.43 -7.02 -2.71
N ASP A 39 -6.78 -6.83 -3.85
CA ASP A 39 -6.90 -7.74 -5.00
C ASP A 39 -5.71 -8.71 -5.01
N TYR A 40 -5.90 -9.88 -4.40
CA TYR A 40 -4.88 -10.93 -4.32
C TYR A 40 -4.58 -11.60 -5.67
N ARG A 41 -5.30 -11.26 -6.75
CA ARG A 41 -4.94 -11.70 -8.11
C ARG A 41 -3.79 -10.86 -8.69
N ARG A 42 -3.49 -9.71 -8.09
CA ARG A 42 -2.43 -8.78 -8.51
C ARG A 42 -1.29 -8.78 -7.50
N CYS A 43 -0.11 -8.34 -7.94
CA CYS A 43 0.99 -8.17 -7.00
C CYS A 43 0.68 -7.03 -6.01
N PHE A 44 1.24 -7.15 -4.82
CA PHE A 44 1.02 -6.25 -3.70
C PHE A 44 1.25 -4.77 -4.03
N LEU A 45 2.25 -4.48 -4.85
CA LEU A 45 2.58 -3.12 -5.26
C LEU A 45 1.41 -2.42 -5.99
N HIS A 46 0.60 -3.16 -6.76
CA HIS A 46 -0.60 -2.61 -7.38
C HIS A 46 -1.63 -2.19 -6.34
N SER A 47 -1.85 -2.99 -5.29
CA SER A 47 -2.79 -2.63 -4.22
C SER A 47 -2.34 -1.37 -3.48
N ILE A 48 -1.03 -1.15 -3.32
CA ILE A 48 -0.49 0.09 -2.73
C ILE A 48 -0.76 1.29 -3.65
N PHE A 49 -0.51 1.15 -4.96
CA PHE A 49 -0.76 2.23 -5.90
C PHE A 49 -2.25 2.58 -6.01
N ASP A 50 -3.12 1.57 -6.05
CA ASP A 50 -4.57 1.76 -6.05
C ASP A 50 -5.03 2.45 -4.76
N ALA A 51 -4.52 2.02 -3.60
CA ALA A 51 -4.78 2.69 -2.32
C ALA A 51 -4.32 4.15 -2.35
N GLY A 52 -3.08 4.43 -2.79
CA GLY A 52 -2.55 5.79 -2.89
C GLY A 52 -3.37 6.70 -3.80
N LYS A 53 -3.81 6.20 -4.97
CA LYS A 53 -4.68 6.96 -5.89
C LYS A 53 -6.03 7.28 -5.24
N GLN A 54 -6.61 6.31 -4.53
CA GLN A 54 -7.88 6.50 -3.82
C GLN A 54 -7.74 7.44 -2.61
N SER A 55 -6.58 7.43 -1.95
CA SER A 55 -6.26 8.32 -0.84
C SER A 55 -6.25 9.78 -1.24
N GLY A 56 -5.75 10.11 -2.44
CA GLY A 56 -5.74 11.50 -2.92
C GLY A 56 -7.15 12.09 -3.05
N LYS A 57 -8.07 11.37 -3.68
CA LYS A 57 -9.48 11.78 -3.75
C LYS A 57 -10.12 11.85 -2.35
N PHE A 58 -9.86 10.84 -1.52
CA PHE A 58 -10.37 10.80 -0.16
C PHE A 58 -9.91 11.99 0.69
N LEU A 59 -8.64 12.39 0.57
CA LEU A 59 -8.09 13.57 1.24
C LEU A 59 -8.82 14.84 0.80
N LEU A 60 -8.97 15.06 -0.51
CA LEU A 60 -9.66 16.23 -1.03
C LEU A 60 -11.12 16.31 -0.54
N ASP A 61 -11.86 15.21 -0.67
CA ASP A 61 -13.26 15.13 -0.24
C ASP A 61 -13.40 15.39 1.29
N SER A 62 -12.41 14.93 2.08
CA SER A 62 -12.39 15.13 3.53
C SER A 62 -12.01 16.56 3.94
N LEU A 63 -11.04 17.18 3.26
CA LEU A 63 -10.67 18.57 3.47
C LEU A 63 -11.84 19.52 3.17
N GLN A 64 -12.57 19.27 2.08
CA GLN A 64 -13.79 20.04 1.78
C GLN A 64 -14.79 19.93 2.92
N LYS A 65 -15.09 18.71 3.40
CA LYS A 65 -15.99 18.52 4.54
C LYS A 65 -15.51 19.24 5.80
N PHE A 66 -14.22 19.18 6.09
CA PHE A 66 -13.60 19.87 7.23
C PHE A 66 -13.76 21.38 7.14
N LEU A 67 -13.52 21.99 5.97
CA LEU A 67 -13.64 23.43 5.78
C LEU A 67 -15.09 23.94 5.93
N PHE A 68 -16.09 23.13 5.56
CA PHE A 68 -17.50 23.51 5.66
C PHE A 68 -18.15 23.14 7.01
N SER A 69 -17.53 22.25 7.79
CA SER A 69 -18.09 21.76 9.04
C SER A 69 -17.34 22.34 10.23
N LYS A 70 -18.02 23.15 11.05
CA LYS A 70 -17.41 23.74 12.27
C LYS A 70 -16.97 22.71 13.31
N ASN A 71 -17.47 21.47 13.25
CA ASN A 71 -17.12 20.44 14.20
C ASN A 71 -17.19 19.05 13.55
N ILE A 72 -16.07 18.35 13.51
CA ILE A 72 -16.00 16.95 13.06
C ILE A 72 -15.61 16.11 14.27
N PRO A 73 -16.54 15.29 14.81
CA PRO A 73 -16.26 14.51 16.00
C PRO A 73 -15.19 13.45 15.69
N GLY A 74 -14.11 13.46 16.46
CA GLY A 74 -13.08 12.43 16.41
C GLY A 74 -13.56 11.10 16.96
N ILE A 75 -13.18 10.01 16.30
CA ILE A 75 -13.43 8.64 16.74
C ILE A 75 -12.18 8.17 17.50
N THR A 76 -12.32 7.87 18.80
CA THR A 76 -11.24 7.30 19.59
C THR A 76 -10.80 5.96 19.01
N GLN A 77 -9.48 5.79 18.87
CA GLN A 77 -8.89 4.53 18.41
C GLN A 77 -8.72 3.56 19.59
N ASP A 78 -9.00 2.28 19.37
CA ASP A 78 -8.73 1.22 20.37
C ASP A 78 -7.22 1.10 20.64
N ALA A 79 -6.87 0.48 21.78
CA ALA A 79 -5.49 0.32 22.25
C ALA A 79 -4.50 -0.06 21.13
N HIS A 80 -3.48 0.76 20.93
CA HIS A 80 -2.67 0.73 19.72
C HIS A 80 -1.66 -0.40 19.70
N GLN A 81 -1.60 -1.09 18.56
CA GLN A 81 -0.41 -1.81 18.12
C GLN A 81 0.22 -1.02 16.97
N TYR A 82 1.19 -0.17 17.30
CA TYR A 82 2.03 0.45 16.28
C TYR A 82 3.04 -0.57 15.76
N TRP A 83 3.15 -0.67 14.44
CA TRP A 83 4.03 -1.65 13.80
C TRP A 83 5.22 -0.96 13.14
N SER A 84 6.41 -1.18 13.71
CA SER A 84 7.67 -0.79 13.09
C SER A 84 8.01 -1.66 11.87
N PHE A 85 9.04 -1.24 11.12
CA PHE A 85 9.58 -1.97 9.96
C PHE A 85 9.75 -3.48 10.24
N PRO A 86 9.40 -4.37 9.28
CA PRO A 86 9.40 -5.79 9.56
C PRO A 86 10.85 -6.24 9.81
N THR A 87 11.02 -7.02 10.86
CA THR A 87 12.30 -7.65 11.18
C THR A 87 12.68 -8.69 10.13
N LYS A 88 13.96 -9.08 10.10
CA LYS A 88 14.43 -10.15 9.20
C LYS A 88 13.66 -11.46 9.40
N ASP A 89 13.29 -11.79 10.63
CA ASP A 89 12.54 -13.02 10.93
C ASP A 89 11.08 -12.92 10.50
N GLU A 90 10.45 -11.76 10.63
CA GLU A 90 9.11 -11.51 10.08
C GLU A 90 9.11 -11.59 8.55
N ILE A 91 10.17 -11.10 7.90
CA ILE A 91 10.35 -11.22 6.45
C ILE A 91 10.43 -12.70 6.03
N LYS A 92 11.30 -13.48 6.68
CA LYS A 92 11.44 -14.93 6.43
C LYS A 92 10.13 -15.69 6.66
N LYS A 93 9.37 -15.34 7.71
CA LYS A 93 8.04 -15.93 7.96
C LYS A 93 7.05 -15.58 6.84
N GLY A 94 7.13 -14.38 6.28
CA GLY A 94 6.34 -13.97 5.12
C GLY A 94 6.67 -14.77 3.86
N GLU A 95 7.95 -15.06 3.60
CA GLU A 95 8.40 -15.91 2.48
C GLU A 95 7.76 -17.30 2.54
N GLY A 96 7.72 -17.91 3.73
CA GLY A 96 7.04 -19.20 3.96
C GLY A 96 5.53 -19.17 3.71
N LYS A 97 4.92 -17.99 3.61
CA LYS A 97 3.51 -17.78 3.27
C LYS A 97 3.29 -17.34 1.82
N GLY A 98 4.33 -17.41 0.98
CA GLY A 98 4.27 -17.05 -0.43
C GLY A 98 4.48 -15.55 -0.71
N ILE A 99 4.96 -14.76 0.26
CA ILE A 99 5.26 -13.34 0.06
C ILE A 99 6.72 -13.20 -0.35
N VAL A 100 6.94 -12.74 -1.57
CA VAL A 100 8.30 -12.54 -2.10
C VAL A 100 8.64 -11.05 -2.07
N ILE A 101 9.69 -10.69 -1.34
CA ILE A 101 10.25 -9.33 -1.36
C ILE A 101 11.35 -9.28 -2.42
N TYR A 102 11.18 -8.41 -3.40
CA TYR A 102 12.19 -8.18 -4.43
C TYR A 102 13.06 -6.99 -4.07
N ASN A 103 14.38 -7.15 -4.22
CA ASN A 103 15.31 -6.03 -4.21
C ASN A 103 15.01 -5.11 -5.41
N HIS A 104 14.90 -3.80 -5.18
CA HIS A 104 14.63 -2.81 -6.22
C HIS A 104 15.59 -2.91 -7.42
N GLN A 105 16.88 -3.21 -7.21
CA GLN A 105 17.84 -3.39 -8.29
C GLN A 105 17.50 -4.61 -9.16
N LYS A 106 17.00 -5.70 -8.54
CA LYS A 106 16.55 -6.89 -9.27
C LYS A 106 15.27 -6.61 -10.06
N ILE A 107 14.34 -5.83 -9.49
CA ILE A 107 13.13 -5.39 -10.20
C ILE A 107 13.51 -4.53 -11.41
N LEU A 108 14.39 -3.55 -11.22
CA LEU A 108 14.88 -2.67 -12.28
C LEU A 108 15.56 -3.49 -13.39
N TYR A 109 16.44 -4.42 -13.03
CA TYR A 109 17.07 -5.34 -13.99
C TYR A 109 16.04 -6.17 -14.76
N PHE A 110 15.00 -6.68 -14.09
CA PHE A 110 13.95 -7.46 -14.75
C PHE A 110 13.14 -6.61 -15.74
N TYR A 111 12.75 -5.38 -15.36
CA TYR A 111 12.10 -4.44 -16.28
C TYR A 111 12.99 -4.07 -17.46
N MET A 112 14.25 -3.69 -17.19
CA MET A 112 15.21 -3.38 -18.24
C MET A 112 15.37 -4.56 -19.20
N LYS A 113 15.49 -5.79 -18.69
CA LYS A 113 15.59 -6.97 -19.53
C LYS A 113 14.38 -7.11 -20.45
N ILE A 114 13.15 -7.03 -19.93
CA ILE A 114 11.92 -7.13 -20.73
C ILE A 114 11.82 -6.03 -21.80
N PHE A 115 12.06 -4.77 -21.43
CA PHE A 115 11.97 -3.64 -22.36
C PHE A 115 13.10 -3.66 -23.40
N LEU A 116 14.31 -4.06 -23.03
CA LEU A 116 15.46 -4.14 -23.94
C LEU A 116 15.45 -5.40 -24.80
N THR A 117 14.76 -6.48 -24.38
CA THR A 117 14.58 -7.68 -25.23
C THR A 117 13.44 -7.51 -26.23
N ASN A 118 12.41 -6.71 -25.93
CA ASN A 118 11.35 -6.40 -26.90
C ASN A 118 11.75 -5.36 -27.94
N SER A 119 12.77 -4.52 -27.68
CA SER A 119 13.34 -3.65 -28.71
C SER A 119 14.38 -4.33 -29.60
N THR A 120 14.76 -5.58 -29.30
CA THR A 120 15.69 -6.40 -30.09
C THR A 120 15.02 -7.57 -30.83
N SER A 121 13.76 -7.92 -30.52
CA SER A 121 13.04 -8.99 -31.23
C SER A 121 12.36 -8.55 -32.54
N GLU A 122 12.21 -7.26 -32.82
CA GLU A 122 11.70 -6.78 -34.12
C GLU A 122 12.75 -6.71 -35.25
N LYS A 123 14.00 -7.14 -35.01
CA LYS A 123 15.03 -7.19 -36.08
C LYS A 123 15.31 -8.56 -36.69
N ASN A 124 14.68 -9.65 -36.23
CA ASN A 124 14.96 -11.00 -36.71
C ASN A 124 13.73 -11.73 -37.27
N GLY A 125 13.04 -11.13 -38.24
CA GLY A 125 12.08 -11.88 -39.03
C GLY A 125 11.23 -11.01 -39.94
N LEU A 126 11.77 -10.68 -41.11
CA LEU A 126 11.05 -10.48 -42.38
C LEU A 126 12.08 -10.16 -43.49
N ILE A 127 12.81 -11.19 -43.93
CA ILE A 127 13.31 -11.27 -45.31
C ILE A 127 13.00 -12.69 -45.76
N HIS A 128 12.32 -12.77 -46.90
CA HIS A 128 11.79 -13.95 -47.60
C HIS A 128 12.76 -15.12 -47.71
#